data_AF-A0A961XZF5-F1
#
_entry.id   AF-A0A961XZF5-F1
#
_cell.length_a   1.000
_cell.length_b   1.000
_cell.length_c   1.000
_cell.angle_alpha   90.00
_cell.angle_beta   90.00
_cell.angle_gamma   90.00
#
_symmetry.space_group_name_H-M   'P 1'
#
loop_
_entity.id
_entity.type
_entity.pdbx_description
1 polymer ?
#
loop_
_entity_poly.entity_id
_entity_poly.type
_entity_poly.pdbx_seq_one_letter_code
_entity_poly.pdbx_strand_id
1 'polypeptide(L)'
;MQTHMTTTPFGRRPMSLGQIASQVKAKAMPEGAMVNKWKAFQHIREAKDLLGATDRSLAILNALLSFHRDAELSAEAGLVVWPSNEQLSARANGMPASTLRRHLSVLVECGLVIRRDSPNG
;
A
#
# COMPACT_ATOMS: atom_id res chain seq x y z
N MET A 1 -28.01 5.20 18.61
CA MET A 1 -27.58 4.43 17.41
C MET A 1 -26.98 5.39 16.41
N GLN A 2 -25.64 5.40 16.26
CA GLN A 2 -24.97 6.04 15.14
C GLN A 2 -23.91 5.08 14.62
N THR A 3 -24.26 4.37 13.55
CA THR A 3 -23.36 3.48 12.83
C THR A 3 -22.54 4.34 11.88
N HIS A 4 -21.33 4.75 12.29
CA HIS A 4 -20.41 5.45 11.42
C HIS A 4 -19.94 4.51 10.30
N MET A 5 -20.61 4.58 9.14
CA MET A 5 -20.13 3.96 7.91
C MET A 5 -18.88 4.69 7.44
N THR A 6 -17.71 4.16 7.78
CA THR A 6 -16.43 4.62 7.22
C THR A 6 -16.24 3.96 5.85
N THR A 7 -16.78 4.58 4.80
CA THR A 7 -16.61 4.13 3.41
C THR A 7 -15.27 4.61 2.87
N THR A 8 -14.47 3.76 2.21
CA THR A 8 -13.29 4.24 1.47
C THR A 8 -13.73 4.94 0.17
N PRO A 9 -13.23 6.14 -0.14
CA PRO A 9 -13.63 6.93 -1.32
C PRO A 9 -13.44 6.27 -2.69
N PHE A 10 -12.60 5.22 -2.80
CA PHE A 10 -12.60 4.39 -4.01
C PHE A 10 -13.49 3.15 -3.87
N GLY A 11 -14.61 3.17 -4.59
CA GLY A 11 -15.39 1.98 -4.93
C GLY A 11 -16.45 1.53 -3.93
N ARG A 12 -17.09 2.41 -3.13
CA ARG A 12 -18.25 2.08 -2.25
C ARG A 12 -18.11 0.78 -1.42
N ARG A 13 -16.88 0.30 -1.20
CA ARG A 13 -16.65 -0.97 -0.52
C ARG A 13 -16.59 -0.70 0.97
N PRO A 14 -17.37 -1.41 1.79
CA PRO A 14 -17.24 -1.33 3.24
C PRO A 14 -15.85 -1.81 3.65
N MET A 15 -15.26 -1.14 4.64
CA MET A 15 -13.97 -1.52 5.21
C MET A 15 -14.08 -2.93 5.82
N SER A 16 -13.20 -3.84 5.43
CA SER A 16 -13.21 -5.22 5.94
C SER A 16 -12.50 -5.32 7.31
N LEU A 17 -12.84 -6.35 8.09
CA LEU A 17 -12.15 -6.62 9.37
C LEU A 17 -10.65 -6.83 9.15
N GLY A 18 -10.25 -7.47 8.05
CA GLY A 18 -8.85 -7.65 7.68
C GLY A 18 -8.13 -6.32 7.45
N GLN A 19 -8.79 -5.33 6.83
CA GLN A 19 -8.21 -3.99 6.66
C GLN A 19 -8.05 -3.24 7.99
N ILE A 20 -9.01 -3.39 8.91
CA ILE A 20 -8.91 -2.82 10.26
C ILE A 20 -7.75 -3.48 11.02
N ALA A 21 -7.65 -4.81 10.96
CA ALA A 21 -6.57 -5.56 11.59
C ALA A 21 -5.19 -5.15 11.06
N SER A 22 -5.04 -4.96 9.74
CA SER A 22 -3.80 -4.46 9.14
C SER A 22 -3.46 -3.05 9.62
N GLN A 23 -4.44 -2.16 9.78
CA GLN A 23 -4.21 -0.83 10.35
C GLN A 23 -3.79 -0.87 11.82
N VAL A 24 -4.42 -1.72 12.63
CA VAL A 24 -4.04 -1.90 14.04
C VAL A 24 -2.63 -2.47 14.15
N LYS A 25 -2.30 -3.49 13.34
CA LYS A 25 -0.96 -4.09 13.30
C LYS A 25 0.11 -3.07 12.90
N ALA A 26 -0.16 -2.25 11.89
CA ALA A 26 0.75 -1.18 11.49
C ALA A 26 0.95 -0.11 12.58
N LYS A 27 -0.10 0.21 13.34
CA LYS A 27 -0.01 1.14 14.48
C LYS A 27 0.72 0.54 15.69
N ALA A 28 0.68 -0.77 15.85
CA ALA A 28 1.33 -1.50 16.94
C ALA A 28 2.76 -1.95 16.56
N MET A 29 3.36 -1.38 15.52
CA MET A 29 4.75 -1.67 15.16
C MET A 29 5.69 -1.28 16.32
N PRO A 30 6.66 -2.14 16.68
CA PRO A 30 7.63 -1.83 17.73
C PRO A 30 8.41 -0.56 17.41
N GLU A 31 8.64 0.27 18.42
CA GLU A 31 9.59 1.39 18.33
C GLU A 31 10.98 0.84 17.99
N GLY A 32 11.66 1.49 17.05
CA GLY A 32 12.95 1.09 16.50
C GLY A 32 12.88 0.00 15.42
N ALA A 33 11.69 -0.44 15.00
CA ALA A 33 11.57 -1.40 13.91
C ALA A 33 12.05 -0.79 12.58
N MET A 34 13.13 -1.36 12.02
CA MET A 34 13.73 -0.90 10.78
C MET A 34 13.92 -2.05 9.80
N VAL A 35 13.67 -1.81 8.52
CA VAL A 35 13.91 -2.80 7.46
C VAL A 35 14.41 -2.13 6.18
N ASN A 36 15.36 -2.77 5.51
CA ASN A 36 15.77 -2.33 4.17
C ASN A 36 14.64 -2.59 3.17
N LYS A 37 14.13 -1.55 2.51
CA LYS A 37 12.96 -1.61 1.62
C LYS A 37 13.14 -2.58 0.46
N TRP A 38 14.35 -2.67 -0.09
CA TRP A 38 14.62 -3.52 -1.25
C TRP A 38 14.74 -4.99 -0.84
N LYS A 39 15.32 -5.29 0.34
CA LYS A 39 15.30 -6.64 0.90
C LYS A 39 13.87 -7.09 1.21
N ALA A 40 13.07 -6.23 1.85
CA ALA A 40 11.66 -6.53 2.09
C ALA A 40 10.89 -6.78 0.79
N PHE A 41 11.13 -5.95 -0.24
CA PHE A 41 10.51 -6.14 -1.55
C PHE A 41 10.90 -7.47 -2.21
N GLN A 42 12.17 -7.90 -2.12
CA GLN A 42 12.57 -9.21 -2.65
C GLN A 42 11.84 -10.36 -1.94
N HIS A 43 11.79 -10.36 -0.61
CA HIS A 43 11.06 -11.40 0.13
C HIS A 43 9.56 -11.42 -0.22
N ILE A 44 8.93 -10.25 -0.37
CA ILE A 44 7.53 -10.15 -0.81
C ILE A 44 7.37 -10.69 -2.24
N ARG A 45 8.33 -10.42 -3.12
CA ARG A 45 8.31 -10.91 -4.50
C ARG A 45 8.46 -12.43 -4.57
N GLU A 46 9.32 -13.02 -3.75
CA GLU A 46 9.48 -14.47 -3.64
C GLU A 46 8.20 -15.13 -3.09
N ALA A 47 7.54 -14.49 -2.14
CA ALA A 47 6.28 -14.96 -1.56
C ALA A 47 5.01 -14.52 -2.34
N LYS A 48 5.15 -13.95 -3.54
CA LYS A 48 4.07 -13.35 -4.35
C LYS A 48 2.80 -14.20 -4.38
N ASP A 49 2.94 -15.46 -4.78
CA ASP A 49 1.82 -16.35 -5.05
C ASP A 49 1.09 -16.73 -3.75
N LEU A 50 1.84 -16.94 -2.66
CA LEU A 50 1.28 -17.22 -1.33
C LEU A 50 0.53 -16.02 -0.75
N LEU A 51 0.95 -14.80 -1.10
CA LEU A 51 0.30 -13.56 -0.69
C LEU A 51 -0.92 -13.19 -1.55
N GLY A 52 -1.14 -13.90 -2.67
CA GLY A 52 -2.17 -13.55 -3.67
C GLY A 52 -1.83 -12.28 -4.47
N ALA A 53 -0.57 -11.85 -4.47
CA ALA A 53 -0.12 -10.68 -5.21
C ALA A 53 0.11 -11.01 -6.69
N THR A 54 0.09 -9.98 -7.54
CA THR A 54 0.35 -10.09 -8.98
C THR A 54 1.64 -9.35 -9.35
N ASP A 55 2.29 -9.71 -10.45
CA ASP A 55 3.50 -8.99 -10.91
C ASP A 55 3.21 -7.50 -11.14
N ARG A 56 2.01 -7.18 -11.64
CA ARG A 56 1.55 -5.79 -11.84
C ARG A 56 1.33 -5.05 -10.52
N SER A 57 0.81 -5.71 -9.48
CA SER A 57 0.69 -5.09 -8.15
C SER A 57 2.06 -4.90 -7.49
N LEU A 58 2.99 -5.85 -7.67
CA LEU A 58 4.36 -5.68 -7.17
C LEU A 58 5.13 -4.56 -7.91
N ALA A 59 4.85 -4.33 -9.20
CA ALA A 59 5.39 -3.15 -9.89
C ALA A 59 4.93 -1.83 -9.24
N ILE A 60 3.67 -1.76 -8.79
CA ILE A 60 3.16 -0.60 -8.04
C ILE A 60 3.81 -0.51 -6.66
N LEU A 61 3.97 -1.63 -5.94
CA LEU A 61 4.64 -1.64 -4.64
C LEU A 61 6.08 -1.11 -4.77
N ASN A 62 6.82 -1.59 -5.78
CA ASN A 62 8.15 -1.09 -6.10
C ASN A 62 8.17 0.42 -6.36
N ALA A 63 7.20 0.91 -7.15
CA ALA A 63 7.04 2.34 -7.41
C ALA A 63 6.75 3.12 -6.11
N LEU A 64 5.87 2.64 -5.23
CA LEU A 64 5.58 3.25 -3.94
C LEU A 64 6.82 3.34 -3.04
N LEU A 65 7.59 2.26 -2.94
CA LEU A 65 8.84 2.22 -2.15
C LEU A 65 9.90 3.22 -2.64
N SER A 66 9.90 3.53 -3.93
CA SER A 66 10.84 4.50 -4.50
C SER A 66 10.54 5.96 -4.12
N PHE A 67 9.37 6.26 -3.54
CA PHE A 67 9.07 7.60 -3.01
C PHE A 67 9.72 7.84 -1.64
N HIS A 68 10.11 6.79 -0.93
CA HIS A 68 10.99 6.93 0.23
C HIS A 68 12.41 7.18 -0.27
N ARG A 69 13.05 8.25 0.22
CA ARG A 69 14.45 8.58 -0.15
C ARG A 69 15.40 7.55 0.42
N ASP A 70 15.26 7.25 1.71
CA ASP A 70 16.14 6.35 2.42
C ASP A 70 15.89 4.88 2.03
N ALA A 71 16.94 4.07 2.13
CA ALA A 71 16.85 2.64 1.88
C ALA A 71 16.17 1.89 3.03
N GLU A 72 16.09 2.51 4.20
CA GLU A 72 15.49 1.94 5.40
C GLU A 72 14.08 2.51 5.61
N LEU A 73 13.13 1.61 5.87
CA LEU A 73 11.80 1.92 6.33
C LEU A 73 11.82 1.79 7.85
N SER A 74 11.55 2.89 8.55
CA SER A 74 11.42 2.88 10.00
C SER A 74 10.03 3.38 10.43
N ALA A 75 9.60 2.96 11.62
CA ALA A 75 8.34 3.43 12.20
C ALA A 75 8.40 4.95 12.49
N GLU A 76 9.58 5.46 12.83
CA GLU A 76 9.83 6.84 13.24
C GLU A 76 9.89 7.80 12.04
N ALA A 77 10.43 7.37 10.90
CA ALA A 77 10.59 8.19 9.70
C ALA A 77 9.29 8.35 8.89
N GLY A 78 8.23 7.62 9.27
CA GLY A 78 6.93 7.66 8.61
C GLY A 78 6.88 6.80 7.35
N LEU A 79 5.99 5.82 7.35
CA LEU A 79 5.77 4.87 6.24
C LEU A 79 4.66 5.33 5.27
N VAL A 80 4.48 6.65 5.12
CA VAL A 80 3.38 7.23 4.32
C VAL A 80 3.96 8.02 3.16
N VAL A 81 3.43 7.78 1.96
CA VAL A 81 3.76 8.51 0.73
C VAL A 81 2.50 9.09 0.11
N TRP A 82 2.64 10.24 -0.56
CA TRP A 82 1.53 10.98 -1.19
C TRP A 82 1.76 11.21 -2.69
N PRO A 83 1.97 10.15 -3.49
CA PRO A 83 2.20 10.31 -4.92
C PRO A 83 0.92 10.68 -5.65
N SER A 84 1.00 11.57 -6.65
CA SER A 84 -0.11 11.72 -7.59
C SER A 84 -0.25 10.44 -8.44
N ASN A 85 -1.45 10.19 -8.98
CA ASN A 85 -1.67 9.06 -9.90
C ASN A 85 -0.72 9.11 -11.11
N GLU A 86 -0.40 10.32 -11.58
CA GLU A 86 0.54 10.56 -12.67
C GLU A 86 1.98 10.17 -12.29
N GLN A 87 2.47 10.64 -11.13
CA GLN A 87 3.81 10.30 -10.64
C GLN A 87 3.95 8.80 -10.35
N LEU A 88 2.90 8.20 -9.79
CA LEU A 88 2.87 6.76 -9.51
C LEU A 88 2.87 5.96 -10.82
N SER A 89 2.06 6.39 -11.80
CA SER A 89 2.03 5.79 -13.14
C SER A 89 3.40 5.86 -13.83
N ALA A 90 4.05 7.03 -13.81
CA ALA A 90 5.38 7.24 -14.40
C ALA A 90 6.41 6.27 -13.82
N ARG A 91 6.42 6.07 -12.50
CA ARG A 91 7.32 5.12 -11.82
C ARG A 91 6.91 3.65 -11.98
N ALA A 92 5.64 3.39 -12.30
CA ALA A 92 5.11 2.06 -12.58
C ALA A 92 5.14 1.73 -14.09
N ASN A 93 6.15 2.22 -14.83
CA ASN A 93 6.33 2.01 -16.27
C ASN A 93 5.15 2.50 -17.12
N GLY A 94 4.61 3.68 -16.82
CA GLY A 94 3.51 4.28 -17.59
C GLY A 94 2.17 3.54 -17.44
N MET A 95 1.94 2.88 -16.31
CA MET A 95 0.73 2.08 -16.10
C MET A 95 -0.55 2.93 -16.21
N PRO A 96 -1.54 2.53 -17.03
CA PRO A 96 -2.80 3.26 -17.14
C PRO A 96 -3.53 3.36 -15.80
N ALA A 97 -4.25 4.47 -15.57
CA ALA A 97 -4.90 4.74 -14.28
C ALA A 97 -5.95 3.69 -13.88
N SER A 98 -6.65 3.07 -14.84
CA SER A 98 -7.59 1.96 -14.57
C SER A 98 -6.88 0.73 -14.02
N THR A 99 -5.77 0.33 -14.66
CA THR A 99 -4.88 -0.75 -14.23
C THR A 99 -4.25 -0.45 -12.88
N LEU A 100 -3.79 0.78 -12.67
CA LEU A 100 -3.23 1.25 -11.41
C LEU A 100 -4.21 1.05 -10.25
N ARG A 101 -5.45 1.52 -10.39
CA ARG A 101 -6.49 1.37 -9.36
C ARG A 101 -6.80 -0.09 -9.07
N ARG A 102 -6.92 -0.92 -10.11
CA ARG A 102 -7.16 -2.36 -9.96
C ARG A 102 -6.07 -3.03 -9.13
N HIS A 103 -4.80 -2.78 -9.47
CA HIS A 103 -3.68 -3.44 -8.78
C HIS A 103 -3.31 -2.79 -7.45
N LEU A 104 -3.67 -1.53 -7.20
CA LEU A 104 -3.68 -0.95 -5.86
C LEU A 104 -4.68 -1.68 -4.95
N SER A 105 -5.88 -1.99 -5.44
CA SER A 105 -6.83 -2.80 -4.67
C SER A 105 -6.26 -4.17 -4.31
N VAL A 106 -5.53 -4.82 -5.21
CA VAL A 106 -4.84 -6.09 -4.92
C VAL A 106 -3.84 -5.92 -3.77
N LEU A 107 -2.99 -4.87 -3.78
CA LEU A 107 -2.05 -4.64 -2.68
C LEU A 107 -2.75 -4.42 -1.32
N VAL A 108 -3.90 -3.76 -1.33
CA VAL A 108 -4.73 -3.56 -0.14
C VAL A 108 -5.36 -4.87 0.33
N GLU A 109 -5.89 -5.68 -0.60
CA GLU A 109 -6.48 -6.99 -0.31
C GLU A 109 -5.44 -7.97 0.24
N CYS A 110 -4.20 -7.94 -0.26
CA CYS A 110 -3.06 -8.69 0.28
C CYS A 110 -2.56 -8.17 1.65
N GLY A 111 -3.05 -7.01 2.12
CA GLY A 111 -2.57 -6.37 3.34
C GLY A 111 -1.15 -5.79 3.26
N LEU A 112 -0.61 -5.61 2.05
CA LEU A 112 0.74 -5.07 1.81
C LEU A 112 0.78 -3.55 1.87
N VAL A 113 -0.34 -2.88 1.58
CA VAL A 113 -0.46 -1.42 1.61
C VAL A 113 -1.74 -1.02 2.32
N ILE A 114 -1.65 0.01 3.16
CA ILE A 114 -2.82 0.73 3.68
C ILE A 114 -3.02 1.96 2.80
N ARG A 115 -4.14 1.99 2.10
CA ARG A 115 -4.52 3.14 1.27
C ARG A 115 -5.34 4.13 2.11
N ARG A 116 -4.93 5.40 2.09
CA ARG A 116 -5.71 6.53 2.60
C ARG A 116 -6.04 7.41 1.42
N ASP A 117 -7.31 7.48 1.08
CA ASP A 117 -7.76 8.34 0.01
C ASP A 117 -7.78 9.80 0.49
N SER A 118 -7.41 10.71 -0.40
CA SER A 118 -7.59 12.14 -0.19
C SER A 118 -9.08 12.49 -0.32
N PRO A 119 -9.58 13.51 0.41
CA PRO A 119 -10.91 14.08 0.16
C PRO A 119 -11.14 14.53 -1.29
N ASN A 120 -10.04 14.77 -2.04
CA ASN A 120 -10.06 15.27 -3.40
C ASN A 120 -10.17 14.16 -4.48
N GLY A 121 -10.24 12.88 -4.08
CA GLY A 121 -10.43 11.73 -4.97
C GLY A 121 -9.26 10.76 -5.06
#